data_AF-A0A9P5PYX3-F1
#
_entry.id   AF-A0A9P5PYX3-F1
#
_cell.length_a   1.000
_cell.length_b   1.000
_cell.length_c   1.000
_cell.angle_alpha   90.00
_cell.angle_beta   90.00
_cell.angle_gamma   90.00
#
_symmetry.space_group_name_H-M   'P 1'
#
loop_
_entity.id
_entity.type
_entity.pdbx_description
1 polymer ?
#
loop_
_entity_poly.entity_id
_entity_poly.type
_entity_poly.pdbx_seq_one_letter_code
_entity_poly.pdbx_strand_id
1 'polypeptide(L)'
;MQLYHPFLPWDIHIQASSTSGITIADILSQLYYQLQSSIVKTDYNNDVLSSDDKERLDSGYHRRNSDSGGQAGTVRKVDFLGLDFFFQGLARTREGWLIKTIRIPRPLIAS
;
A
#
# COMPACT_ATOMS: atom_id res chain seq x y z
N MET A 1 -3.38 12.83 -10.83
CA MET A 1 -3.13 13.31 -9.46
C MET A 1 -2.13 12.38 -8.81
N GLN A 2 -1.03 12.92 -8.29
CA GLN A 2 0.03 12.13 -7.66
C GLN A 2 -0.26 11.91 -6.17
N LEU A 3 -0.34 10.65 -5.75
CA LEU A 3 -0.43 10.22 -4.36
C LEU A 3 0.89 9.60 -3.91
N TYR A 4 1.31 9.85 -2.68
CA TYR A 4 2.49 9.21 -2.10
C TYR A 4 2.25 8.81 -0.64
N HIS A 5 3.01 7.82 -0.18
CA HIS A 5 2.96 7.33 1.18
C HIS A 5 4.39 7.01 1.66
N PRO A 6 4.80 7.37 2.89
CA PRO A 6 6.19 7.21 3.35
C PRO A 6 6.72 5.76 3.34
N PHE A 7 5.83 4.77 3.40
CA PHE A 7 6.20 3.35 3.35
C PHE A 7 6.03 2.71 1.97
N LEU A 8 5.65 3.48 0.95
CA LEU A 8 5.62 2.99 -0.43
C LEU A 8 6.84 3.54 -1.16
N PRO A 9 7.65 2.70 -1.82
CA PRO A 9 8.82 3.18 -2.57
C PRO A 9 8.45 3.77 -3.93
N TRP A 10 7.16 3.77 -4.29
CA TRP A 10 6.63 4.39 -5.50
C TRP A 10 5.47 5.33 -5.16
N ASP A 11 5.25 6.28 -6.04
CA ASP A 11 4.03 7.07 -6.06
C ASP A 11 2.91 6.34 -6.82
N ILE A 12 1.67 6.73 -6.53
CA ILE A 12 0.47 6.24 -7.18
C ILE A 12 -0.18 7.38 -7.96
N HIS A 13 -0.29 7.22 -9.28
CA HIS A 13 -0.93 8.21 -10.12
C HIS A 13 -2.40 7.87 -10.35
N ILE A 14 -3.30 8.77 -9.93
CA ILE A 14 -4.75 8.65 -10.13
C ILE A 14 -5.17 9.46 -11.36
N GLN A 15 -5.88 8.85 -12.30
CA GLN A 15 -6.41 9.50 -13.49
C GLN A 15 -7.92 9.69 -13.37
N ALA A 16 -8.46 10.73 -14.01
CA ALA A 16 -9.90 10.90 -14.09
C ALA A 16 -10.50 9.84 -15.02
N SER A 17 -11.57 9.16 -14.61
CA SER A 17 -12.31 8.25 -15.50
C SER A 17 -13.27 8.99 -16.44
N SER A 18 -13.50 10.28 -16.20
CA SER A 18 -14.41 11.13 -16.98
C SER A 18 -13.83 12.53 -17.20
N THR A 19 -14.47 13.30 -18.08
CA THR A 19 -14.07 14.69 -18.36
C THR A 19 -14.34 15.66 -17.20
N SER A 20 -15.13 15.25 -16.21
CA SER A 20 -15.50 16.07 -15.04
C SER A 20 -14.40 16.18 -13.98
N GLY A 21 -13.24 15.55 -14.20
CA GLY A 21 -12.13 15.53 -13.26
C GLY A 21 -12.08 14.27 -12.40
N ILE A 22 -11.20 14.28 -11.39
CA ILE A 22 -10.93 13.12 -10.53
C ILE A 22 -12.00 13.04 -9.43
N THR A 23 -12.70 11.92 -9.38
CA THR A 23 -13.72 11.64 -8.37
C THR A 23 -13.16 10.86 -7.17
N ILE A 24 -13.92 10.81 -6.08
CA ILE A 24 -13.58 9.92 -4.94
C ILE A 24 -13.57 8.45 -5.39
N ALA A 25 -14.46 8.07 -6.31
CA ALA A 25 -14.49 6.72 -6.86
C ALA A 25 -13.20 6.40 -7.62
N ASP A 26 -12.67 7.33 -8.43
CA ASP A 26 -11.38 7.17 -9.12
C ASP A 26 -10.24 6.95 -8.13
N ILE A 27 -10.22 7.75 -7.06
CA ILE A 27 -9.21 7.66 -6.01
C ILE A 27 -9.24 6.28 -5.35
N LEU A 28 -10.40 5.88 -4.82
CA LEU A 28 -10.50 4.65 -4.03
C LEU A 28 -10.27 3.40 -4.89
N SER A 29 -10.85 3.35 -6.09
CA SER A 29 -10.72 2.20 -6.98
C SER A 29 -9.30 2.03 -7.50
N GLN A 30 -8.69 3.09 -8.04
CA GLN A 30 -7.35 3.00 -8.62
C GLN A 30 -6.28 2.80 -7.53
N LEU A 31 -6.44 3.42 -6.36
CA LEU A 31 -5.59 3.16 -5.21
C LEU A 31 -5.67 1.68 -4.81
N TYR A 32 -6.89 1.13 -4.69
CA TYR A 32 -7.08 -0.29 -4.40
C TYR A 32 -6.41 -1.19 -5.44
N TYR A 33 -6.65 -0.97 -6.73
CA TYR A 33 -6.06 -1.79 -7.79
C TYR A 33 -4.54 -1.73 -7.82
N GLN A 34 -3.97 -0.54 -7.65
CA GLN A 34 -2.51 -0.36 -7.60
C GLN A 34 -1.92 -1.10 -6.39
N LEU A 35 -2.50 -0.95 -5.20
CA LEU A 35 -2.03 -1.64 -4.00
C LEU A 35 -2.18 -3.18 -4.10
N GLN A 36 -3.18 -3.68 -4.82
CA GLN A 36 -3.36 -5.12 -5.04
C GLN A 36 -2.45 -5.71 -6.12
N SER A 37 -1.79 -4.89 -6.92
CA SER A 37 -0.88 -5.38 -7.98
C SER A 37 0.36 -6.07 -7.40
N SER A 38 0.81 -7.13 -8.07
CA SER A 38 2.04 -7.84 -7.73
C SER A 38 3.25 -6.92 -7.91
N ILE A 39 4.24 -7.04 -7.01
CA ILE A 39 5.56 -6.47 -7.28
C ILE A 39 6.32 -7.39 -8.23
N VAL A 40 7.14 -6.82 -9.12
CA VAL A 40 8.02 -7.62 -9.99
C VAL A 40 9.29 -7.94 -9.20
N LYS A 41 9.93 -9.07 -9.50
CA LYS A 41 11.17 -9.52 -8.82
C LYS A 41 12.30 -8.48 -8.85
N THR A 42 12.31 -7.60 -9.86
CA THR A 42 13.22 -6.45 -9.98
C THR A 42 12.96 -5.35 -8.97
N ASP A 43 11.73 -5.20 -8.49
CA ASP A 43 11.37 -4.22 -7.44
C ASP A 43 11.84 -4.69 -6.06
N TYR A 44 11.88 -6.01 -5.83
CA TYR A 44 12.34 -6.64 -4.58
C TYR A 44 13.86 -6.60 -4.41
N ASN A 45 14.61 -6.69 -5.51
CA ASN A 45 16.07 -6.72 -5.52
C ASN A 45 16.73 -5.36 -5.84
N ASN A 46 15.97 -4.27 -5.85
CA ASN A 46 16.55 -2.95 -6.05
C ASN A 46 17.31 -2.53 -4.79
N ASP A 47 18.53 -1.98 -4.93
CA ASP A 47 19.43 -1.53 -3.85
C ASP A 47 18.83 -0.44 -2.93
N VAL A 48 17.59 -0.05 -3.19
CA VAL A 48 16.79 0.93 -2.44
C VAL A 48 16.13 0.31 -1.21
N LEU A 49 15.87 -1.00 -1.19
CA LEU A 49 15.21 -1.65 -0.04
C LEU A 49 16.24 -2.08 1.01
N SER A 50 16.16 -1.44 2.19
CA SER A 50 16.95 -1.84 3.34
C SER A 50 16.55 -3.24 3.85
N SER A 51 17.38 -3.85 4.69
CA SER A 51 17.04 -5.11 5.36
C SER A 51 15.74 -5.00 6.15
N ASP A 52 15.50 -3.86 6.81
CA ASP A 52 14.28 -3.58 7.58
C ASP A 52 13.04 -3.50 6.68
N ASP A 53 13.18 -2.95 5.47
CA ASP A 53 12.08 -2.88 4.50
C ASP A 53 11.72 -4.26 3.96
N LYS A 54 12.72 -5.13 3.76
CA LYS A 54 12.51 -6.53 3.34
C LYS A 54 11.81 -7.35 4.43
N GLU A 55 12.23 -7.19 5.68
CA GLU A 55 11.59 -7.88 6.81
C GLU A 55 10.12 -7.46 6.99
N ARG A 56 9.83 -6.15 6.82
CA ARG A 56 8.45 -5.63 6.82
C ARG A 56 7.62 -6.21 5.68
N LEU A 57 8.19 -6.28 4.49
CA LEU A 57 7.53 -6.80 3.30
C LEU A 57 7.20 -8.29 3.46
N ASP A 58 8.17 -9.09 3.91
CA ASP A 58 7.99 -10.53 4.17
C ASP A 58 6.92 -10.74 5.25
N SER A 59 6.95 -9.93 6.33
CA SER A 59 5.93 -9.95 7.38
C SER A 59 4.53 -9.63 6.86
N GLY A 60 4.39 -8.61 6.02
CA GLY A 60 3.12 -8.23 5.39
C GLY A 60 2.58 -9.32 4.47
N TYR A 61 3.46 -9.87 3.62
CA TYR A 61 3.15 -10.97 2.71
C TYR A 61 2.67 -12.22 3.45
N HIS A 62 3.43 -12.67 4.45
CA HIS A 62 3.07 -13.85 5.24
C HIS A 62 1.74 -13.66 5.94
N ARG A 63 1.52 -12.50 6.56
CA ARG A 63 0.26 -12.20 7.24
C ARG A 63 -0.94 -12.25 6.30
N ARG A 64 -0.86 -11.55 5.16
CA ARG A 64 -1.95 -11.56 4.18
C ARG A 64 -2.28 -12.98 3.72
N ASN A 65 -1.28 -13.82 3.48
CA ASN A 65 -1.50 -15.20 3.04
C ASN A 65 -2.03 -16.12 4.15
N SER A 66 -1.64 -15.89 5.42
CA SER A 66 -2.19 -16.61 6.58
C SER A 66 -3.69 -16.34 6.75
N ASP A 67 -4.12 -15.09 6.58
CA ASP A 67 -5.53 -14.69 6.67
C ASP A 67 -6.35 -15.17 5.45
N SER A 68 -5.69 -15.44 4.31
CA SER A 68 -6.32 -15.84 3.04
C SER A 68 -6.55 -17.36 2.89
N GLY A 69 -6.31 -18.16 3.92
CA GLY A 69 -6.54 -19.62 3.86
C GLY A 69 -5.53 -20.40 3.01
N GLY A 70 -4.31 -19.91 2.85
CA GLY A 70 -3.18 -20.72 2.37
C GLY A 70 -2.93 -20.75 0.86
N GLN A 71 -3.58 -19.89 0.05
CA GLN A 71 -3.12 -19.68 -1.33
C GLN A 71 -1.85 -18.82 -1.32
N ALA A 72 -0.71 -19.44 -1.62
CA ALA A 72 0.55 -18.77 -1.86
C ALA A 72 0.40 -17.81 -3.06
N GLY A 73 0.13 -16.54 -2.77
CA GLY A 73 0.10 -15.48 -3.76
C GLY A 73 1.50 -14.96 -4.08
N THR A 74 1.60 -14.06 -5.05
CA THR A 74 2.76 -13.19 -5.21
C THR A 74 2.76 -12.12 -4.11
N VAL A 75 3.95 -11.56 -3.81
CA VAL A 75 4.06 -10.34 -3.00
C VAL A 75 3.37 -9.20 -3.76
N ARG A 76 2.58 -8.41 -3.04
CA ARG A 76 1.79 -7.30 -3.59
C ARG A 76 2.28 -5.97 -3.05
N LYS A 77 1.98 -4.90 -3.77
CA LYS A 77 2.31 -3.52 -3.38
C LYS A 77 1.76 -3.14 -1.99
N VAL A 78 0.59 -3.67 -1.60
CA VAL A 78 -0.01 -3.47 -0.27
C VAL A 78 0.83 -4.07 0.86
N ASP A 79 1.64 -5.09 0.58
CA ASP A 79 2.45 -5.78 1.60
C ASP A 79 3.55 -4.85 2.17
N PHE A 80 3.93 -3.78 1.44
CA PHE A 80 4.82 -2.71 1.92
C PHE A 80 4.21 -1.87 3.03
N LEU A 81 2.89 -1.73 3.05
CA LEU A 81 2.19 -1.08 4.16
C LEU A 81 2.22 -1.99 5.39
N GLY A 82 2.34 -3.31 5.23
CA GLY A 82 2.48 -4.24 6.33
C GLY A 82 1.28 -4.24 7.27
N LEU A 83 1.51 -3.86 8.54
CA LEU A 83 0.53 -3.88 9.65
C LEU A 83 -0.80 -3.19 9.32
N ASP A 84 -1.84 -3.51 10.07
CA ASP A 84 -3.20 -3.03 9.83
C ASP A 84 -3.26 -1.49 9.85
N PHE A 85 -3.34 -0.89 8.67
CA PHE A 85 -3.48 0.55 8.51
C PHE A 85 -4.93 0.87 8.11
N PHE A 86 -5.54 1.87 8.75
CA PHE A 86 -6.75 2.49 8.23
C PHE A 86 -6.38 3.67 7.34
N PHE A 87 -6.95 3.69 6.14
CA PHE A 87 -6.94 4.87 5.29
C PHE A 87 -7.80 5.96 5.94
N GLN A 88 -7.16 7.07 6.32
CA GLN A 88 -7.83 8.23 6.94
C GLN A 88 -8.24 9.28 5.92
N GLY A 89 -7.62 9.27 4.74
CA GLY A 89 -7.88 10.24 3.68
C GLY A 89 -6.60 10.72 3.01
N LEU A 90 -6.71 11.87 2.36
CA LEU A 90 -5.60 12.52 1.65
C LEU A 90 -5.31 13.89 2.25
N ALA A 91 -4.04 14.31 2.23
CA ALA A 91 -3.65 15.66 2.60
C ALA A 91 -2.82 16.30 1.48
N ARG A 92 -3.18 17.52 1.10
CA ARG A 92 -2.46 18.27 0.08
C ARG A 92 -1.08 18.68 0.61
N THR A 93 -0.06 18.49 -0.22
CA THR A 93 1.30 18.98 0.02
C THR A 93 1.80 19.77 -1.20
N ARG A 94 3.05 20.24 -1.15
CA ARG A 94 3.67 20.96 -2.28
C ARG A 94 3.86 20.06 -3.50
N GLU A 95 4.29 18.82 -3.27
CA GLU A 95 4.65 17.86 -4.34
C GLU A 95 3.46 17.00 -4.82
N GLY A 96 2.34 16.99 -4.09
CA GLY A 96 1.20 16.16 -4.43
C GLY A 96 0.23 15.97 -3.28
N TRP A 97 -0.20 14.72 -3.08
CA TRP A 97 -1.12 14.36 -2.00
C TRP A 97 -0.55 13.21 -1.17
N LEU A 98 -0.44 13.43 0.13
CA LEU A 98 -0.06 12.42 1.09
C LEU A 98 -1.24 11.52 1.41
N ILE A 99 -1.07 10.21 1.26
CA ILE A 99 -1.99 9.19 1.78
C ILE A 99 -1.83 9.18 3.30
N LYS A 100 -2.90 9.55 4.01
CA LYS A 100 -2.91 9.48 5.48
C LYS A 100 -3.38 8.11 5.92
N THR A 101 -2.56 7.48 6.75
CA THR A 101 -2.87 6.21 7.37
C THR A 101 -2.67 6.30 8.88
N ILE A 102 -3.47 5.55 9.63
CA ILE A 102 -3.25 5.33 11.06
C ILE A 102 -3.02 3.83 11.28
N ARG A 103 -2.00 3.49 12.07
CA ARG A 103 -1.81 2.12 12.51
C ARG A 103 -2.92 1.75 13.47
N ILE A 104 -3.56 0.61 13.26
CA ILE A 104 -4.46 0.03 14.22
C ILE A 104 -3.59 -0.64 15.28
N PRO A 105 -3.59 -0.17 16.54
CA PRO A 105 -3.01 -0.93 17.63
C PRO A 105 -3.86 -2.19 17.77
N ARG A 106 -3.25 -3.37 17.64
CA ARG A 106 -3.96 -4.61 17.94
C ARG A 106 -4.34 -4.56 19.43
N PRO A 107 -5.59 -4.82 19.83
CA PRO A 107 -5.85 -5.12 21.23
C PRO A 107 -4.99 -6.34 21.59
N LEU A 108 -4.31 -6.28 22.73
CA LEU A 108 -3.66 -7.45 23.33
C LEU A 108 -4.76 -8.47 23.59
N ILE A 109 -5.05 -9.35 22.64
CA ILE A 109 -5.86 -10.53 22.92
C ILE A 109 -4.92 -11.40 23.75
N ALA A 110 -5.18 -11.42 25.06
CA ALA A 110 -4.50 -12.30 26.00
C ALA A 110 -4.61 -13.74 25.48
N SER A 111 -3.45 -14.37 25.38
CA SER A 111 -3.24 -15.79 25.09
C SER A 111 -4.03 -16.69 26.02
#